data_AF-A0A7S3NYI5-F1
#
_entry.id   AF-A0A7S3NYI5-F1
#
_cell.length_a   1.000
_cell.length_b   1.000
_cell.length_c   1.000
_cell.angle_alpha   90.00
_cell.angle_beta   90.00
_cell.angle_gamma   90.00
#
_symmetry.space_group_name_H-M   'P 1'
#
loop_
_entity.id
_entity.type
_entity.pdbx_description
1 polymer ?
#
loop_
_entity_poly.entity_id
_entity_poly.type
_entity_poly.pdbx_seq_one_letter_code
_entity_poly.pdbx_strand_id
1 'polypeptide(L)'
;MKLNKVKIQDLKFYLKFGHPNNQIYQFDGDLYFKNPELSKMNLSIDQFMHRGSKLANTDWIIGIIAYAGHETKLMKSMIKSSTKISHAEREVNKVFLSILLVLQISLGLI
;
A
#
# COMPACT_ATOMS: atom_id res chain seq x y z
N MET A 1 26.61 12.24 -20.36
CA MET A 1 25.46 11.70 -21.13
C MET A 1 24.37 12.76 -21.15
N LYS A 2 24.25 13.51 -22.24
CA LYS A 2 23.32 14.65 -22.35
C LYS A 2 21.91 14.12 -22.55
N LEU A 3 21.11 14.06 -21.48
CA LEU A 3 19.67 13.94 -21.63
C LEU A 3 19.21 15.14 -22.44
N ASN A 4 18.80 14.90 -23.69
CA ASN A 4 18.10 15.89 -24.50
C ASN A 4 17.02 16.50 -23.61
N LYS A 5 17.06 17.82 -23.42
CA LYS A 5 16.07 18.58 -22.64
C LYS A 5 14.74 18.56 -23.39
N VAL A 6 14.11 17.39 -23.49
CA VAL A 6 12.70 17.30 -23.84
C VAL A 6 11.97 18.01 -22.71
N LYS A 7 11.36 19.15 -23.03
CA LYS A 7 10.53 19.86 -22.06
C LYS A 7 9.40 18.91 -21.65
N ILE A 8 9.30 18.66 -20.35
CA ILE A 8 8.27 17.78 -19.76
C ILE A 8 6.86 18.22 -20.21
N GLN A 9 6.67 19.52 -20.46
CA GLN A 9 5.42 20.13 -20.92
C GLN A 9 4.95 19.59 -22.28
N ASP A 10 5.87 19.16 -23.15
CA ASP A 10 5.53 18.65 -24.48
C ASP A 10 5.30 17.13 -24.50
N LEU A 11 5.58 16.46 -23.38
CA LEU A 11 5.47 15.01 -23.27
C LEU A 11 4.01 14.58 -23.12
N LYS A 12 3.41 14.10 -24.22
CA LYS A 12 2.06 13.53 -24.22
C LYS A 12 2.13 12.01 -24.19
N PHE A 13 1.65 11.42 -23.11
CA PHE A 13 1.60 9.98 -22.88
C PHE A 13 0.31 9.59 -22.16
N TYR A 14 -0.07 8.32 -22.25
CA TYR A 14 -1.12 7.72 -21.44
C TYR A 14 -0.57 6.46 -20.77
N LEU A 15 -0.85 6.30 -19.48
CA LEU A 15 -0.40 5.16 -18.68
C LEU A 15 -1.61 4.28 -18.35
N LYS A 16 -1.58 3.01 -18.75
CA LYS A 16 -2.54 1.98 -18.39
C LYS A 16 -1.92 1.05 -17.34
N PHE A 17 -2.64 0.71 -16.30
CA PHE A 17 -2.14 -0.18 -15.25
C PHE A 17 -3.32 -0.86 -14.53
N GLY A 18 -3.02 -1.94 -13.81
CA GLY A 18 -4.02 -2.73 -13.10
C GLY A 18 -4.62 -2.03 -11.86
N HIS A 19 -5.73 -2.59 -11.36
CA HIS A 19 -6.37 -2.13 -10.13
C HIS A 19 -5.44 -2.30 -8.92
N PRO A 20 -5.51 -1.40 -7.91
CA PRO A 20 -4.80 -1.55 -6.64
C PRO A 20 -5.00 -2.93 -6.00
N ASN A 21 -3.91 -3.62 -5.72
CA ASN A 21 -3.92 -4.94 -5.08
C ASN A 21 -2.85 -5.03 -3.96
N ASN A 22 -2.89 -6.12 -3.19
CA ASN A 22 -1.99 -6.38 -2.07
C ASN A 22 -0.70 -7.14 -2.46
N GLN A 23 -0.53 -7.46 -3.75
CA GLN A 23 0.65 -8.12 -4.28
C GLN A 23 1.77 -7.08 -4.47
N ILE A 24 2.60 -6.92 -3.43
CA ILE A 24 3.68 -5.92 -3.42
C ILE A 24 4.64 -6.15 -4.59
N TYR A 25 5.06 -7.39 -4.86
CA TYR A 25 6.10 -7.69 -5.87
C TYR A 25 5.60 -7.80 -7.32
N GLN A 26 4.34 -7.48 -7.58
CA GLN A 26 3.77 -7.58 -8.92
C GLN A 26 3.32 -6.20 -9.39
N PHE A 27 3.83 -5.74 -10.52
CA PHE A 27 3.32 -4.57 -11.22
C PHE A 27 3.37 -4.83 -12.72
N ASP A 28 2.27 -4.50 -13.39
CA ASP A 28 2.12 -4.60 -14.83
C ASP A 28 1.41 -3.33 -15.30
N GLY A 29 2.06 -2.60 -16.18
CA GLY A 29 1.55 -1.35 -16.74
C GLY A 29 2.08 -1.14 -18.15
N ASP A 30 1.33 -0.40 -18.94
CA ASP A 30 1.66 -0.07 -20.31
C ASP A 30 1.67 1.44 -20.47
N LEU A 31 2.81 2.00 -20.84
CA LEU A 31 2.98 3.42 -21.15
C LEU A 31 2.95 3.60 -22.67
N TYR A 32 2.05 4.46 -23.14
CA TYR A 32 1.88 4.75 -24.56
C TYR A 32 2.25 6.19 -24.83
N PHE A 33 3.13 6.40 -25.81
CA PHE A 33 3.52 7.73 -26.25
C PHE A 33 2.77 8.11 -27.54
N LYS A 34 2.58 9.41 -27.76
CA LYS A 34 1.98 9.91 -29.02
C LYS A 34 2.90 9.72 -30.24
N ASN A 35 4.19 9.43 -30.03
CA ASN A 35 5.17 9.28 -31.10
C ASN A 35 5.14 7.85 -31.70
N PRO A 36 4.98 7.67 -33.02
CA PRO A 36 4.88 6.35 -33.66
C PRO A 36 6.06 5.40 -33.44
N GLU A 37 7.28 5.89 -33.20
CA GLU A 37 8.47 5.04 -32.99
C GLU A 37 8.56 4.39 -31.61
N LEU A 38 7.89 4.96 -30.60
CA LEU A 38 7.82 4.46 -29.22
C LEU A 38 6.35 4.32 -28.82
N SER A 39 5.60 3.55 -29.60
CA SER A 39 4.14 3.46 -29.44
C SER A 39 3.73 2.85 -28.10
N LYS A 40 4.54 1.93 -27.54
CA LYS A 40 4.26 1.22 -26.29
C LYS A 40 5.53 0.83 -25.55
N MET A 41 5.56 1.08 -24.24
CA MET A 41 6.58 0.59 -23.31
C MET A 41 5.87 -0.15 -22.17
N ASN A 42 6.19 -1.43 -22.00
CA ASN A 42 5.69 -2.20 -20.87
C ASN A 42 6.52 -1.85 -19.62
N LEU A 43 5.85 -1.73 -18.49
CA LEU A 43 6.40 -1.42 -17.18
C LEU A 43 6.21 -2.62 -16.26
N SER A 44 7.31 -3.09 -15.71
CA SER A 44 7.35 -4.18 -14.72
C SER A 44 7.60 -3.63 -13.32
N ILE A 45 7.67 -4.52 -12.33
CA ILE A 45 8.01 -4.19 -10.94
C ILE A 45 9.37 -3.50 -10.81
N ASP A 46 10.33 -3.82 -11.69
CA ASP A 46 11.67 -3.22 -11.67
C ASP A 46 11.67 -1.70 -11.93
N GLN A 47 10.63 -1.18 -12.59
CA GLN A 47 10.44 0.24 -12.85
C GLN A 47 9.43 0.90 -11.90
N PHE A 48 8.90 0.14 -10.94
CA PHE A 48 7.89 0.61 -9.99
C PHE A 48 8.53 0.90 -8.63
N MET A 49 8.30 2.10 -8.10
CA MET A 49 8.75 2.47 -6.76
C MET A 49 7.60 2.42 -5.76
N HIS A 50 7.78 1.65 -4.69
CA HIS A 50 6.83 1.61 -3.59
C HIS A 50 6.83 2.88 -2.77
N ARG A 51 5.69 3.15 -2.11
CA ARG A 51 5.64 4.12 -1.02
C ARG A 51 6.68 3.73 0.05
N GLY A 52 7.47 4.68 0.50
CA GLY A 52 8.46 4.47 1.56
C GLY A 52 9.82 3.98 1.07
N SER A 53 9.99 3.69 -0.22
CA SER A 53 11.31 3.48 -0.81
C SER A 53 12.18 4.73 -0.68
N LYS A 54 13.46 4.53 -0.40
CA LYS A 54 14.47 5.60 -0.36
C LYS A 54 15.33 5.52 -1.60
N LEU A 55 15.49 6.65 -2.29
CA LEU A 55 16.41 6.77 -3.40
C LEU A 55 17.84 6.77 -2.86
N ALA A 56 18.72 6.00 -3.50
CA ALA A 56 20.14 5.93 -3.17
C ALA A 56 20.97 5.98 -4.46
N ASN A 57 22.20 6.47 -4.37
CA ASN A 57 23.16 6.53 -5.47
C ASN A 57 22.67 7.31 -6.71
N THR A 58 21.70 8.21 -6.55
CA THR A 58 21.12 9.06 -7.60
C THR A 58 20.60 10.35 -6.97
N ASP A 59 20.82 11.49 -7.65
CA ASP A 59 20.48 12.80 -7.09
C ASP A 59 18.96 13.07 -7.12
N TRP A 60 18.31 12.76 -8.24
CA TRP A 60 16.89 12.99 -8.44
C TRP A 60 16.33 12.06 -9.51
N ILE A 61 15.01 11.89 -9.48
CA ILE A 61 14.25 11.17 -10.50
C ILE A 61 13.01 11.98 -10.89
N ILE A 62 12.50 11.75 -12.09
CA ILE A 62 11.16 12.17 -12.50
C ILE A 62 10.35 10.90 -12.68
N GLY A 63 9.18 10.85 -12.05
CA GLY A 63 8.28 9.70 -12.12
C GLY A 63 6.83 10.13 -12.22
N ILE A 64 5.98 9.16 -12.56
CA ILE A 64 4.52 9.32 -12.62
C ILE A 64 3.92 8.56 -11.44
N ILE A 65 2.91 9.14 -10.80
CA ILE A 65 2.21 8.49 -9.69
C ILE A 65 1.13 7.56 -10.26
N ALA A 66 1.32 6.25 -10.11
CA ALA A 66 0.32 5.25 -10.49
C ALA A 66 -0.73 5.02 -9.38
N TYR A 67 -0.29 4.91 -8.12
CA TYR A 67 -1.17 4.70 -6.96
C TYR A 67 -0.93 5.75 -5.88
N ALA A 68 -2.00 6.26 -5.27
CA ALA A 68 -1.93 7.28 -4.21
C ALA A 68 -2.71 6.87 -2.95
N GLY A 69 -2.25 7.33 -1.78
CA GLY A 69 -2.91 7.11 -0.49
C GLY A 69 -3.07 5.62 -0.11
N HIS A 70 -4.29 5.23 0.26
CA HIS A 70 -4.65 3.85 0.65
C HIS A 70 -4.62 2.85 -0.51
N GLU A 71 -4.60 3.33 -1.75
CA GLU A 71 -4.50 2.49 -2.94
C GLU A 71 -3.05 2.08 -3.26
N THR A 72 -2.07 2.62 -2.54
CA THR A 72 -0.68 2.15 -2.68
C THR A 72 -0.55 0.68 -2.26
N LYS A 73 0.24 -0.10 -3.02
CA LYS A 73 0.48 -1.53 -2.76
C LYS A 73 0.96 -1.81 -1.33
N LEU A 74 1.82 -0.94 -0.80
CA LEU A 74 2.27 -1.06 0.59
C LEU A 74 1.08 -0.97 1.55
N MET A 75 0.18 -0.01 1.36
CA MET A 75 -0.98 0.16 2.24
C MET A 75 -1.98 -0.99 2.13
N LYS A 76 -2.22 -1.52 0.92
CA LYS A 76 -3.09 -2.68 0.70
C LYS A 76 -2.50 -3.98 1.27
N SER A 77 -1.18 -4.08 1.39
CA SER A 77 -0.50 -5.24 1.95
C SER A 77 -0.37 -5.19 3.47
N MET A 78 -0.59 -4.04 4.10
CA MET A 78 -0.61 -3.95 5.55
C MET A 78 -1.77 -4.75 6.14
N ILE A 79 -1.47 -5.46 7.23
CA ILE A 79 -2.51 -6.04 8.09
C ILE A 79 -3.38 -4.90 8.61
N LYS A 80 -4.70 -5.05 8.46
CA LYS A 80 -5.67 -4.08 8.98
C LYS A 80 -5.37 -3.81 10.46
N SER A 81 -5.32 -2.53 10.83
CA SER A 81 -5.08 -2.16 12.23
C SER A 81 -6.15 -2.79 13.11
N SER A 82 -5.75 -3.74 13.93
CA SER A 82 -6.57 -4.31 14.99
C SER A 82 -6.20 -3.63 16.30
N THR A 83 -7.20 -3.42 17.16
CA THR A 83 -6.95 -2.94 18.52
C THR A 83 -6.06 -3.94 19.25
N LYS A 84 -4.91 -3.47 19.72
CA LYS A 84 -4.00 -4.29 20.52
C LYS A 84 -4.54 -4.38 21.94
N ILE A 85 -4.92 -5.58 22.35
CA ILE A 85 -5.34 -5.88 23.73
C ILE A 85 -4.21 -6.65 24.39
N SER A 86 -3.81 -6.24 25.59
CA SER A 86 -2.74 -6.92 26.30
C SER A 86 -3.18 -8.30 26.80
N HIS A 87 -2.24 -9.23 26.96
CA HIS A 87 -2.56 -10.54 27.53
C HIS A 87 -3.15 -10.39 28.94
N ALA A 88 -2.56 -9.54 29.78
CA ALA A 88 -3.04 -9.27 31.13
C ALA A 88 -4.47 -8.71 31.13
N GLU A 89 -4.78 -7.75 30.27
CA GLU A 89 -6.14 -7.20 30.12
C GLU A 89 -7.14 -8.29 29.69
N ARG A 90 -6.74 -9.20 28.79
CA ARG A 90 -7.58 -10.33 28.40
C ARG A 90 -7.83 -11.29 29.57
N GLU A 91 -6.83 -11.56 30.40
CA GLU A 91 -6.99 -12.40 31.59
C GLU A 91 -7.83 -11.73 32.68
N VAL A 92 -7.65 -10.42 32.92
CA VAL A 92 -8.49 -9.64 33.85
C VAL A 92 -9.94 -9.66 33.39
N ASN A 93 -10.22 -9.46 32.11
CA ASN A 93 -11.58 -9.53 31.58
C ASN A 93 -12.22 -10.92 31.76
N LYS A 94 -11.45 -12.00 31.61
CA LYS A 94 -11.95 -13.37 31.90
C LYS A 94 -12.30 -13.52 33.38
N VAL A 95 -11.42 -13.09 34.28
CA VAL A 95 -11.66 -13.17 35.73
C VAL A 95 -12.87 -12.32 36.12
N PHE A 96 -12.97 -11.09 35.61
CA PHE A 96 -14.11 -10.20 35.84
C PHE A 96 -15.44 -10.86 35.40
N LEU A 97 -15.48 -11.44 34.18
CA LEU A 97 -16.66 -12.18 33.71
C LEU A 97 -16.99 -13.39 34.60
N SER A 98 -15.98 -14.15 35.07
CA SER A 98 -16.23 -15.28 35.96
C SER A 98 -16.83 -14.86 37.30
N ILE A 99 -16.34 -13.76 37.89
CA ILE A 99 -16.86 -13.23 39.16
C ILE A 99 -18.30 -12.75 38.98
N LEU A 100 -18.59 -12.02 37.90
CA LEU A 100 -19.95 -11.59 37.59
C LEU A 100 -20.92 -12.76 37.45
N LEU A 101 -20.52 -13.84 36.76
CA LEU A 101 -21.36 -15.03 36.61
C LEU A 101 -21.65 -15.70 37.96
N VAL A 102 -20.64 -15.87 38.81
CA VAL A 102 -20.80 -16.44 40.15
C VAL A 102 -21.74 -15.57 41.01
N LEU A 103 -21.58 -14.25 40.96
CA LEU A 103 -22.43 -13.32 41.71
C LEU A 103 -23.90 -13.39 41.25
N GLN A 104 -24.16 -13.40 39.94
CA GLN A 104 -25.52 -13.52 39.40
C GLN A 104 -26.20 -14.84 39.83
N ILE A 105 -25.47 -15.95 39.80
CA ILE A 105 -25.99 -17.24 40.27
C ILE A 105 -26.29 -17.18 41.78
N SER A 106 -25.39 -16.60 42.58
CA SER A 106 -25.60 -16.50 44.03
C SER A 106 -26.80 -15.64 44.41
N LEU A 107 -27.05 -14.55 43.68
CA LEU A 107 -28.21 -13.68 43.88
C LEU A 107 -29.52 -14.35 43.44
N GLY A 108 -29.50 -15.19 42.41
CA GLY A 108 -30.67 -15.95 41.98
C GLY A 108 -31.01 -17.17 42.86
N LEU A 109 -30.10 -17.56 43.75
CA LEU A 109 -30.28 -18.65 44.72
C LEU A 109 -30.86 -18.18 46.06
N ILE A 110 -30.89 -16.86 46.31
CA ILE A 110 -31.47 -16.20 47.48
C ILE A 110 -32.89 -15.75 47.15
#